data_AF-A0A1Y4WGW8-F1
#
_entry.id   AF-A0A1Y4WGW8-F1
#
_cell.length_a   1.000
_cell.length_b   1.000
_cell.length_c   1.000
_cell.angle_alpha   90.00
_cell.angle_beta   90.00
_cell.angle_gamma   90.00
#
_symmetry.space_group_name_H-M   'P 1'
#
loop_
_entity.id
_entity.type
_entity.pdbx_description
1 polymer ?
#
loop_
_entity_poly.entity_id
_entity_poly.type
_entity_poly.pdbx_seq_one_letter_code
_entity_poly.pdbx_strand_id
1 'polypeptide(L)'
;MNPKVKVRLRIIAILTTLIWMIVIFRFSMDTGVSSHELSDFCVQVFNKAVYHFTGKDLRISITPEHYALIELFFRKLAHMSIYFILSINVMIVLFTFNMKMTLRMFISALFCFIYALSDEFHQMFVDGRGASFTDCLIDTSGALLGIVAALIIYCIMYTIMTKYQKNKGLIKGAYEIN
;
A
#
# COMPACT_ATOMS: atom_id res chain seq x y z
N MET A 1 -5.74 0.52 -26.94
CA MET A 1 -6.84 1.13 -26.14
C MET A 1 -7.15 2.51 -26.71
N ASN A 2 -8.43 2.88 -26.82
CA ASN A 2 -8.85 4.19 -27.34
C ASN A 2 -8.14 5.34 -26.57
N PRO A 3 -7.52 6.33 -27.24
CA PRO A 3 -6.82 7.44 -26.59
C PRO A 3 -7.68 8.17 -25.55
N LYS A 4 -8.98 8.37 -25.83
CA LYS A 4 -9.92 9.04 -24.90
C LYS A 4 -10.14 8.22 -23.63
N VAL A 5 -10.21 6.89 -23.75
CA VAL A 5 -10.34 5.98 -22.60
C VAL A 5 -9.07 6.01 -21.73
N LYS A 6 -7.90 6.04 -22.36
CA LYS A 6 -6.62 6.13 -21.66
C LYS A 6 -6.48 7.42 -20.86
N VAL A 7 -6.94 8.55 -21.40
CA VAL A 7 -6.97 9.83 -20.68
C VAL A 7 -7.93 9.79 -19.49
N ARG A 8 -9.15 9.26 -19.68
CA ARG A 8 -10.12 9.14 -18.57
C ARG A 8 -9.60 8.28 -17.42
N LEU A 9 -9.04 7.10 -17.73
CA LEU A 9 -8.44 6.22 -16.73
C LEU A 9 -7.28 6.90 -16.00
N ARG A 10 -6.45 7.65 -16.71
CA ARG A 10 -5.37 8.42 -16.09
C ARG A 10 -5.89 9.44 -15.09
N ILE A 11 -6.92 10.22 -15.47
CA ILE A 11 -7.50 11.22 -14.58
C ILE A 11 -8.07 10.57 -13.32
N ILE A 12 -8.85 9.49 -13.48
CA ILE A 12 -9.42 8.75 -12.35
C ILE A 12 -8.32 8.21 -11.44
N ALA A 13 -7.29 7.57 -12.01
CA ALA A 13 -6.19 7.01 -11.24
C ALA A 13 -5.43 8.10 -10.46
N ILE A 14 -5.15 9.25 -11.08
CA ILE A 14 -4.50 10.39 -10.40
C ILE A 14 -5.37 10.89 -9.25
N LEU A 15 -6.68 11.06 -9.46
CA LEU A 15 -7.59 11.50 -8.41
C LEU A 15 -7.62 10.52 -7.23
N THR A 16 -7.71 9.22 -7.49
CA THR A 16 -7.66 8.20 -6.44
C THR A 16 -6.33 8.22 -5.68
N THR A 17 -5.19 8.38 -6.37
CA THR A 17 -3.88 8.53 -5.73
C THR A 17 -3.85 9.75 -4.80
N LEU A 18 -4.35 10.91 -5.27
CA LEU A 18 -4.39 12.14 -4.47
C LEU A 18 -5.29 12.00 -3.25
N ILE A 19 -6.45 11.38 -3.40
CA ILE A 19 -7.35 11.08 -2.27
C ILE A 19 -6.62 10.18 -1.26
N TRP A 20 -5.91 9.16 -1.72
CA TRP A 20 -5.17 8.27 -0.83
C TRP A 20 -4.02 8.97 -0.11
N MET A 21 -3.29 9.86 -0.79
CA MET A 21 -2.29 10.71 -0.16
C MET A 21 -2.90 11.61 0.92
N ILE A 22 -4.09 12.17 0.68
CA ILE A 22 -4.80 12.95 1.73
C ILE A 22 -5.13 12.04 2.93
N VAL A 23 -5.56 10.80 2.71
CA VAL A 23 -5.81 9.85 3.80
C VAL A 23 -4.54 9.58 4.62
N ILE A 24 -3.40 9.34 3.97
CA ILE A 24 -2.11 9.13 4.65
C ILE A 24 -1.75 10.37 5.47
N PHE A 25 -1.82 11.55 4.86
CA PHE A 25 -1.52 12.81 5.54
C PHE A 25 -2.43 13.05 6.75
N ARG A 26 -3.72 12.69 6.67
CA ARG A 26 -4.64 12.79 7.81
C ARG A 26 -4.23 11.91 8.98
N PHE A 27 -3.77 10.68 8.73
CA PHE A 27 -3.22 9.83 9.79
C PHE A 27 -1.88 10.34 10.33
N SER A 28 -1.09 11.00 9.49
CA SER A 28 0.18 11.61 9.88
C SER A 28 0.01 12.80 10.83
N MET A 29 -1.07 13.57 10.65
CA MET A 29 -1.44 14.68 11.52
C MET A 29 -1.90 14.24 12.91
N ASP A 30 -2.24 12.97 13.11
CA ASP A 30 -2.67 12.47 14.41
C ASP A 30 -1.50 12.49 15.40
N THR A 31 -1.77 13.04 16.60
CA THR A 31 -0.82 13.03 17.73
C THR A 31 -0.34 11.61 18.06
N GLY A 32 0.79 11.52 18.75
CA GLY A 32 1.28 10.23 19.25
C GLY A 32 0.21 9.50 20.05
N VAL A 33 -0.50 10.21 20.94
CA VAL A 33 -1.54 9.63 21.81
C VAL A 33 -2.69 9.04 20.99
N SER A 34 -3.28 9.82 20.07
CA SER A 34 -4.37 9.33 19.22
C SER A 34 -3.94 8.18 18.32
N SER A 35 -2.69 8.20 17.84
CA SER A 35 -2.15 7.08 17.07
C SER A 35 -1.99 5.82 17.89
N HIS A 36 -1.53 5.93 19.14
CA HIS A 36 -1.40 4.81 20.07
C HIS A 36 -2.76 4.21 20.43
N GLU A 37 -3.79 5.04 20.63
CA GLU A 37 -5.15 4.56 20.93
C GLU A 37 -5.73 3.71 19.79
N LEU A 38 -5.50 4.11 18.53
CA LEU A 38 -5.99 3.38 17.37
C LEU A 38 -5.32 2.00 17.23
N SER A 39 -4.00 1.93 17.40
CA SER A 39 -3.27 0.67 17.34
C SER A 39 -3.53 -0.20 18.57
N ASP A 40 -3.70 0.38 19.76
CA ASP A 40 -4.14 -0.34 20.95
C ASP A 40 -5.50 -0.99 20.70
N PHE A 41 -6.47 -0.27 20.13
CA PHE A 41 -7.77 -0.82 19.74
C PHE A 41 -7.64 -2.05 18.83
N CYS A 42 -6.74 -2.02 17.84
CA CYS A 42 -6.44 -3.17 16.99
C CYS A 42 -5.91 -4.37 17.81
N VAL A 43 -5.01 -4.12 18.77
CA VAL A 43 -4.53 -5.17 19.70
C VAL A 43 -5.67 -5.68 20.58
N GLN A 44 -6.61 -4.85 21.01
CA GLN A 44 -7.78 -5.31 21.79
C GLN A 44 -8.68 -6.24 20.98
N VAL A 45 -8.94 -5.92 19.72
CA VAL A 45 -9.70 -6.77 18.80
C VAL A 45 -8.98 -8.09 18.59
N PHE A 46 -7.65 -8.06 18.38
CA PHE A 46 -6.83 -9.26 18.27
C PHE A 46 -6.85 -10.10 19.56
N ASN A 47 -6.76 -9.47 20.73
CA ASN A 47 -6.83 -10.12 22.03
C ASN A 47 -8.16 -10.85 22.22
N LYS A 48 -9.29 -10.25 21.82
CA LYS A 48 -10.61 -10.91 21.88
C LYS A 48 -10.64 -12.18 21.04
N ALA A 49 -10.03 -12.16 19.85
CA ALA A 49 -9.93 -13.34 19.01
C ALA A 49 -9.04 -14.42 19.68
N VAL A 50 -7.86 -14.05 20.17
CA VAL A 50 -6.95 -14.97 20.88
C VAL A 50 -7.63 -15.60 22.09
N TYR A 51 -8.33 -14.81 22.90
CA TYR A 51 -9.09 -15.30 24.05
C TYR A 51 -10.16 -16.32 23.64
N HIS A 52 -10.90 -16.05 22.55
CA HIS A 52 -11.91 -16.98 22.05
C HIS A 52 -11.32 -18.35 21.65
N PHE A 53 -10.13 -18.38 21.04
CA PHE A 53 -9.50 -19.62 20.58
C PHE A 53 -8.69 -20.36 21.65
N THR A 54 -8.08 -19.62 22.59
CA THR A 54 -7.09 -20.18 23.53
C THR A 54 -7.51 -20.13 24.99
N GLY A 55 -8.54 -19.34 25.32
CA GLY A 55 -8.94 -19.02 26.69
C GLY A 55 -7.97 -18.09 27.44
N LYS A 56 -6.90 -17.60 26.79
CA LYS A 56 -5.88 -16.75 27.41
C LYS A 56 -6.07 -15.28 27.04
N ASP A 57 -6.07 -14.41 28.05
CA ASP A 57 -6.07 -12.95 27.86
C ASP A 57 -4.62 -12.46 27.75
N LEU A 58 -4.24 -11.88 26.60
CA LEU A 58 -2.90 -11.34 26.38
C LEU A 58 -2.54 -10.28 27.42
N ARG A 59 -3.48 -9.44 27.86
CA ARG A 59 -3.19 -8.36 28.83
C ARG A 59 -2.68 -8.89 30.17
N ILE A 60 -3.04 -10.11 30.52
CA ILE A 60 -2.65 -10.78 31.76
C ILE A 60 -1.52 -11.79 31.49
N SER A 61 -1.50 -12.38 30.29
CA SER A 61 -0.61 -13.50 29.96
C SER A 61 0.78 -13.08 29.49
N ILE A 62 0.98 -11.81 29.10
CA ILE A 62 2.28 -11.28 28.67
C ILE A 62 2.69 -10.04 29.47
N THR A 63 4.00 -9.75 29.47
CA THR A 63 4.50 -8.55 30.16
C THR A 63 4.07 -7.27 29.42
N PRO A 64 3.99 -6.12 30.12
CA PRO A 64 3.66 -4.84 29.48
C PRO A 64 4.57 -4.48 28.31
N GLU A 65 5.86 -4.83 28.38
CA GLU A 65 6.84 -4.60 27.31
C GLU A 65 6.50 -5.38 26.04
N HIS A 66 6.13 -6.66 26.17
CA HIS A 66 5.70 -7.47 25.03
C HIS A 66 4.39 -6.95 24.43
N TYR A 67 3.48 -6.44 25.27
CA TYR A 67 2.23 -5.84 24.80
C TYR A 67 2.50 -4.59 23.97
N ALA A 68 3.38 -3.70 24.46
CA ALA A 68 3.80 -2.50 23.73
C ALA A 68 4.48 -2.85 22.39
N LEU A 69 5.26 -3.93 22.33
CA LEU A 69 5.86 -4.40 21.07
C LEU A 69 4.81 -4.85 20.06
N ILE A 70 3.76 -5.55 20.51
CA ILE A 70 2.64 -5.97 19.65
C ILE A 70 1.89 -4.73 19.14
N GLU A 71 1.59 -3.77 20.00
CA GLU A 71 0.97 -2.49 19.61
C GLU A 71 1.79 -1.77 18.54
N LEU A 72 3.09 -1.60 18.79
CA LEU A 72 4.03 -1.02 17.84
C LEU A 72 4.05 -1.78 16.51
N PHE A 73 3.97 -3.11 16.55
CA PHE A 73 3.90 -3.94 15.35
C PHE A 73 2.62 -3.68 14.55
N PHE A 74 1.46 -3.63 15.20
CA PHE A 74 0.19 -3.29 14.53
C PHE A 74 0.23 -1.89 13.91
N ARG A 75 0.80 -0.91 14.62
CA ARG A 75 0.99 0.45 14.10
C ARG A 75 1.87 0.43 12.85
N LYS A 76 3.05 -0.19 12.90
CA LYS A 76 3.96 -0.32 11.76
C LYS A 76 3.34 -1.06 10.58
N LEU A 77 2.56 -2.09 10.85
CA LEU A 77 1.84 -2.83 9.81
C LEU A 77 0.77 -1.97 9.13
N ALA A 78 0.08 -1.10 9.88
CA ALA A 78 -0.91 -0.16 9.32
C ALA A 78 -0.24 0.85 8.37
N HIS A 79 0.87 1.47 8.80
CA HIS A 79 1.67 2.38 7.96
C HIS A 79 2.21 1.65 6.71
N MET A 80 2.80 0.47 6.86
CA MET A 80 3.23 -0.34 5.73
C MET A 80 2.09 -0.65 4.74
N SER A 81 0.88 -0.90 5.25
CA SER A 81 -0.31 -1.21 4.43
C SER A 81 -0.86 0.00 3.67
N ILE A 82 -0.82 1.21 4.24
CA ILE A 82 -1.25 2.42 3.51
C ILE A 82 -0.27 2.77 2.39
N TYR A 83 1.04 2.55 2.58
CA TYR A 83 2.04 2.73 1.51
C TYR A 83 1.99 1.62 0.45
N PHE A 84 1.62 0.39 0.82
CA PHE A 84 1.29 -0.68 -0.13
C PHE A 84 0.17 -0.26 -1.08
N ILE A 85 -0.92 0.32 -0.56
CA ILE A 85 -2.04 0.80 -1.39
C ILE A 85 -1.62 2.02 -2.22
N LEU A 86 -0.81 2.92 -1.67
CA LEU A 86 -0.29 4.09 -2.40
C LEU A 86 0.49 3.65 -3.64
N SER A 87 1.40 2.70 -3.50
CA SER A 87 2.25 2.27 -4.62
C SER A 87 1.45 1.55 -5.71
N ILE A 88 0.40 0.80 -5.36
CA ILE A 88 -0.53 0.24 -6.34
C ILE A 88 -1.20 1.35 -7.15
N ASN A 89 -1.71 2.39 -6.49
CA ASN A 89 -2.33 3.53 -7.17
C ASN A 89 -1.35 4.26 -8.10
N VAL A 90 -0.11 4.49 -7.65
CA VAL A 90 0.95 5.08 -8.46
C VAL A 90 1.28 4.19 -9.67
N MET A 91 1.39 2.87 -9.49
CA MET A 91 1.60 1.94 -10.60
C MET A 91 0.46 1.98 -11.62
N ILE A 92 -0.80 2.06 -11.18
CA ILE A 92 -1.97 2.21 -12.06
C ILE A 92 -1.86 3.49 -12.90
N VAL A 93 -1.48 4.62 -12.29
CA VAL A 93 -1.20 5.87 -13.01
C VAL A 93 -0.11 5.65 -14.07
N LEU A 94 1.01 5.04 -13.68
CA LEU A 94 2.17 4.82 -14.55
C LEU A 94 1.90 3.83 -15.70
N PHE A 95 0.97 2.88 -15.53
CA PHE A 95 0.48 2.03 -16.62
C PHE A 95 -0.24 2.82 -17.72
N THR A 96 -0.75 4.02 -17.42
CA THR A 96 -1.35 4.91 -18.44
C THR A 96 -0.32 5.68 -19.26
N PHE A 97 0.97 5.53 -19.02
CA PHE A 97 2.05 6.16 -19.80
C PHE A 97 2.80 5.13 -20.65
N ASN A 98 3.35 5.56 -21.78
CA ASN A 98 4.14 4.70 -22.65
C ASN A 98 5.60 4.64 -22.15
N MET A 99 5.85 3.77 -21.16
CA MET A 99 7.14 3.68 -20.45
C MET A 99 7.51 2.22 -20.24
N LYS A 100 8.81 1.94 -20.15
CA LYS A 100 9.32 0.60 -19.83
C LYS A 100 8.88 0.20 -18.42
N MET A 101 8.61 -1.10 -18.21
CA MET A 101 8.12 -1.61 -16.93
C MET A 101 9.08 -1.30 -15.77
N THR A 102 10.39 -1.50 -15.98
CA THR A 102 11.44 -1.22 -15.00
C THR A 102 11.44 0.25 -14.57
N LEU A 103 11.23 1.16 -15.51
CA LEU A 103 11.16 2.60 -15.21
C LEU A 103 9.90 2.94 -14.39
N ARG A 104 8.77 2.28 -14.65
CA ARG A 104 7.56 2.47 -13.84
C ARG A 104 7.78 2.03 -12.39
N MET A 105 8.38 0.84 -12.20
CA MET A 105 8.70 0.31 -10.87
C MET A 105 9.65 1.26 -10.12
N PHE A 106 10.71 1.73 -10.79
CA PHE A 106 11.67 2.65 -10.20
C PHE A 106 11.02 3.98 -9.78
N ILE A 107 10.23 4.60 -10.67
CA ILE A 107 9.52 5.86 -10.36
C ILE A 107 8.53 5.66 -9.21
N SER A 108 7.79 4.54 -9.20
CA SER A 108 6.84 4.24 -8.13
C SER A 108 7.53 4.07 -6.78
N ALA A 109 8.64 3.33 -6.74
CA ALA A 109 9.41 3.11 -5.52
C ALA A 109 10.02 4.44 -5.01
N LEU A 110 10.63 5.21 -5.92
CA LEU A 110 11.22 6.51 -5.58
C LEU A 110 10.16 7.50 -5.08
N PHE A 111 9.01 7.57 -5.75
CA PHE A 111 7.90 8.42 -5.32
C PHE A 111 7.41 8.07 -3.92
N CYS A 112 7.17 6.78 -3.64
CA CYS A 112 6.69 6.35 -2.32
C CYS A 112 7.75 6.59 -1.23
N PHE A 113 9.04 6.36 -1.53
CA PHE A 113 10.13 6.65 -0.60
C PHE A 113 10.22 8.15 -0.27
N ILE A 114 10.15 9.02 -1.29
CA ILE A 114 10.13 10.48 -1.07
C ILE A 114 8.90 10.89 -0.27
N TYR A 115 7.74 10.28 -0.55
CA TYR A 115 6.52 10.58 0.19
C TYR A 115 6.63 10.14 1.67
N ALA A 116 7.20 8.96 1.94
CA ALA A 116 7.49 8.50 3.30
C ALA A 116 8.45 9.44 4.04
N LEU A 117 9.50 9.93 3.36
CA LEU A 117 10.39 10.96 3.93
C LEU A 117 9.63 12.24 4.27
N SER A 118 8.73 12.69 3.40
CA SER A 118 7.93 13.89 3.66
C SER A 118 6.93 13.70 4.81
N ASP A 119 6.44 12.47 4.98
CA ASP A 119 5.53 12.09 6.05
C ASP A 119 6.22 12.10 7.41
N GLU A 120 7.38 11.44 7.53
CA GLU A 120 8.20 11.49 8.75
C GLU A 120 8.65 12.91 9.08
N PHE A 121 9.04 13.70 8.07
CA PHE A 121 9.36 15.11 8.27
C PHE A 121 8.17 15.90 8.83
N HIS A 122 6.95 15.66 8.33
CA HIS A 122 5.75 16.30 8.87
C HIS A 122 5.49 15.88 10.33
N GLN A 123 5.64 14.59 10.64
CA GLN A 123 5.44 14.05 11.99
C GLN A 123 6.39 14.66 13.03
N MET A 124 7.56 15.19 12.64
CA MET A 124 8.44 15.95 13.55
C MET A 124 7.76 17.17 14.18
N PHE A 125 6.72 17.70 13.54
CA PHE A 125 5.98 18.88 14.00
C PHE A 125 4.66 18.50 14.71
N VAL A 126 4.40 17.20 14.91
CA VAL A 126 3.18 16.69 15.53
C VAL A 126 3.47 16.24 16.96
N ASP A 127 2.64 16.66 17.91
CA ASP A 127 2.85 16.38 19.32
C ASP A 127 2.89 14.87 19.63
N GLY A 128 3.93 14.44 20.34
CA GLY A 128 4.12 13.03 20.73
C GLY A 128 4.51 12.10 19.58
N ARG A 129 4.79 12.63 18.38
CA ARG A 129 5.39 11.88 17.26
C ARG A 129 6.89 12.18 17.17
N GLY A 130 7.64 11.25 16.61
CA GLY A 130 9.06 11.42 16.33
C GLY A 130 9.37 10.86 14.95
N ALA A 131 10.25 11.53 14.21
CA ALA A 131 10.71 11.00 12.93
C ALA A 131 11.69 9.85 13.14
N SER A 132 11.50 8.80 12.36
CA SER A 132 12.37 7.65 12.31
C SER A 132 12.68 7.25 10.87
N PHE A 133 13.97 7.28 10.52
CA PHE A 133 14.39 6.76 9.23
C PHE A 133 14.07 5.27 9.07
N THR A 134 13.97 4.50 10.16
CA THR A 134 13.54 3.10 10.06
C THR A 134 12.08 2.99 9.62
N ASP A 135 11.24 3.94 10.01
CA ASP A 135 9.81 3.92 9.67
C ASP A 135 9.63 4.26 8.18
N CYS A 136 10.44 5.19 7.63
CA CYS A 136 10.55 5.39 6.18
C CYS A 136 10.88 4.10 5.42
N LEU A 137 11.83 3.30 5.92
CA LEU A 137 12.25 2.05 5.28
C LEU A 137 11.15 0.99 5.35
N ILE A 138 10.44 0.90 6.48
CA ILE A 138 9.31 -0.02 6.66
C ILE A 138 8.18 0.34 5.69
N ASP A 139 7.82 1.62 5.60
CA ASP A 139 6.79 2.09 4.67
C ASP A 139 7.16 1.87 3.22
N THR A 140 8.42 2.10 2.88
CA THR A 140 8.96 1.79 1.56
C THR A 140 8.93 0.30 1.26
N SER A 141 9.16 -0.57 2.25
CA SER A 141 9.02 -2.01 2.06
C SER A 141 7.57 -2.41 1.73
N GLY A 142 6.59 -1.75 2.37
CA GLY A 142 5.18 -1.87 2.03
C GLY A 142 4.89 -1.43 0.60
N ALA A 143 5.45 -0.29 0.19
CA ALA A 143 5.34 0.19 -1.19
C ALA A 143 5.94 -0.80 -2.19
N LEU A 144 7.09 -1.44 -1.91
CA LEU A 144 7.68 -2.45 -2.78
C LEU A 144 6.78 -3.69 -2.93
N LEU A 145 6.16 -4.16 -1.83
CA LEU A 145 5.17 -5.23 -1.88
C LEU A 145 3.96 -4.84 -2.74
N GLY A 146 3.51 -3.58 -2.65
CA GLY A 146 2.41 -3.07 -3.47
C GLY A 146 2.76 -3.02 -4.97
N ILE A 147 4.01 -2.69 -5.31
CA ILE A 147 4.49 -2.74 -6.70
C ILE A 147 4.44 -4.18 -7.23
N VAL A 148 4.91 -5.15 -6.44
CA VAL A 148 4.84 -6.58 -6.81
C VAL A 148 3.38 -7.01 -7.01
N ALA A 149 2.47 -6.63 -6.11
CA ALA A 149 1.05 -6.92 -6.25
C ALA A 149 0.45 -6.31 -7.53
N ALA A 150 0.79 -5.05 -7.85
CA ALA A 150 0.34 -4.40 -9.08
C ALA A 150 0.85 -5.11 -10.35
N LEU A 151 2.08 -5.63 -10.33
CA LEU A 151 2.64 -6.43 -11.42
C LEU A 151 1.89 -7.76 -11.59
N ILE A 152 1.60 -8.45 -10.49
CA ILE A 152 0.81 -9.70 -10.52
C ILE A 152 -0.57 -9.44 -11.12
N ILE A 153 -1.27 -8.38 -10.66
CA ILE A 153 -2.57 -7.98 -11.20
C ILE A 153 -2.47 -7.68 -12.70
N TYR A 154 -1.45 -6.92 -13.12
CA TYR A 154 -1.21 -6.62 -14.53
C TYR A 154 -1.01 -7.89 -15.37
N CYS A 155 -0.19 -8.83 -14.90
CA CYS A 155 0.05 -10.10 -15.59
C CYS A 155 -1.22 -10.94 -15.71
N ILE A 156 -2.01 -11.05 -14.63
CA ILE A 156 -3.30 -11.77 -14.65
C ILE A 156 -4.25 -11.13 -15.67
N MET A 157 -4.42 -9.81 -15.62
CA MET A 157 -5.29 -9.07 -16.56
C MET A 157 -4.84 -9.24 -18.01
N TYR A 158 -3.53 -9.19 -18.26
CA TYR A 158 -2.98 -9.41 -19.60
C TYR A 158 -3.29 -10.82 -20.12
N THR A 159 -3.09 -11.85 -19.30
CA THR A 159 -3.40 -13.25 -19.65
C THR A 159 -4.90 -13.45 -19.93
N ILE A 160 -5.78 -12.88 -19.11
CA ILE A 160 -7.23 -12.96 -19.34
C ILE A 160 -7.62 -12.24 -20.64
N MET A 161 -7.10 -11.04 -20.87
CA MET A 161 -7.42 -10.22 -22.04
C MET A 161 -6.96 -10.89 -23.34
N THR A 162 -5.74 -11.44 -23.35
CA THR A 162 -5.20 -12.16 -24.50
C THR A 162 -6.01 -13.42 -24.80
N LYS A 163 -6.41 -14.20 -23.79
CA LYS A 163 -7.31 -15.35 -23.96
C LYS A 163 -8.68 -14.93 -24.51
N TYR A 164 -9.25 -13.83 -24.01
CA TYR A 164 -10.52 -13.29 -24.51
C TYR A 164 -10.41 -12.85 -25.98
N GLN A 165 -9.35 -12.12 -26.33
CA GLN A 165 -9.11 -11.67 -27.70
C GLN A 165 -8.92 -12.85 -28.66
N LYS A 166 -8.20 -13.89 -28.23
CA LYS A 166 -8.03 -15.13 -29.01
C LYS A 166 -9.37 -15.83 -29.22
N ASN A 167 -10.17 -16.01 -28.16
CA ASN A 167 -11.50 -16.63 -28.24
C ASN A 167 -12.48 -15.86 -29.15
N LYS A 168 -12.30 -14.54 -29.29
CA LYS A 168 -13.09 -13.69 -30.20
C LYS A 168 -12.49 -13.57 -31.61
N GLY A 169 -11.38 -14.27 -31.89
CA GLY A 169 -10.68 -14.19 -33.18
C GLY A 169 -10.07 -12.81 -33.47
N LEU A 170 -9.92 -11.94 -32.46
CA LEU A 170 -9.38 -10.58 -32.61
C LEU A 170 -7.85 -10.58 -32.77
N ILE A 171 -7.19 -11.63 -32.27
CA ILE A 171 -5.76 -11.89 -32.44
C ILE A 171 -5.59 -13.35 -32.85
N LYS A 172 -4.70 -13.61 -33.83
CA LYS A 172 -4.28 -14.97 -34.17
C LYS A 172 -3.14 -15.40 -33.26
N GLY A 173 -3.09 -16.68 -32.90
CA GLY A 173 -1.91 -17.23 -32.22
C GLY A 173 -0.66 -17.07 -33.08
N ALA A 174 0.51 -16.85 -32.46
CA ALA A 174 1.78 -16.76 -33.18
C ALA A 174 2.10 -18.00 -34.05
N TYR A 175 1.39 -19.12 -33.82
CA TYR A 175 1.50 -20.39 -34.52
C TYR A 175 0.33 -20.69 -35.47
N GLU A 176 -0.63 -19.78 -35.62
CA GLU A 176 -1.83 -19.95 -36.49
C GLU A 176 -1.68 -19.20 -37.84
N ILE A 177 -0.43 -18.91 -38.24
CA ILE A 177 -0.07 -18.20 -39.49
C ILE A 177 0.44 -19.18 -40.56
N ASN A 178 0.16 -20.49 -40.44
CA ASN A 178 0.39 -21.48 -41.49
C ASN A 178 -0.94 -21.97 -42.05
#